data_AF-A0A3B3DBI5-F1
#
_entry.id   AF-A0A3B3DBI5-F1
#
_cell.length_a   1.000
_cell.length_b   1.000
_cell.length_c   1.000
_cell.angle_alpha   90.00
_cell.angle_beta   90.00
_cell.angle_gamma   90.00
#
_symmetry.space_group_name_H-M   'P 1'
#
loop_
_entity.id
_entity.type
_entity.pdbx_description
1 polymer ?
#
loop_
_entity_poly.entity_id
_entity_poly.type
_entity_poly.pdbx_seq_one_letter_code
_entity_poly.pdbx_strand_id
1 'polypeptide(L)'
;MAAVQSGVPPSLSAKVTGSFAYLTIRDRLPTILTKVIDTIHRNKNTFFEEHGEEGIEAEKQAIGLLSKLRNELQTDKPVIELTDGLEDTDSWNEYLQRQQRLQGDQEPVSWFKSPWLYVECYMYRRIQEAVSLNPPISNFDVFNEGKTQSFYESQKAVMTLCTFLEDTQKNAEKLSPDQLSEHFSKLLQISLWGNKCDLSISAGQDNSQKTSPVDALAGLQPYILVNDSGMVWSTLMSSRRAGESGESGVDRVDIVLDNAGFELVTDLVLADFLVSSGLARKIYFHGKSFPWFVSDVTANDFHWTIRQTMAANHKWMSKRGFQWQNYVKEGAWSYHDHPFWTQPHEFCDMAADAPDLYARLQQADLILFKGDLNYRKLTGDRAWEHTVAFSTALRGFGPAPLCSLRTLKANVQVGLQPGQGEKLASKDPTWMTNGKYAVIQFYRPL
;
A
#
# COMPACT_ATOMS: atom_id res chain seq x y z
N MET A 1 -14.80 32.92 -10.34
CA MET A 1 -15.45 31.66 -10.76
C MET A 1 -14.50 30.95 -11.71
N ALA A 2 -13.67 30.06 -11.17
CA ALA A 2 -12.71 29.30 -11.97
C ALA A 2 -13.47 28.24 -12.78
N ALA A 3 -13.10 28.10 -14.06
CA ALA A 3 -13.67 27.12 -14.96
C ALA A 3 -13.55 25.71 -14.35
N VAL A 4 -14.69 25.08 -14.07
CA VAL A 4 -14.79 23.66 -13.80
C VAL A 4 -14.18 22.95 -15.02
N GLN A 5 -13.04 22.27 -14.85
CA GLN A 5 -12.57 21.30 -15.84
C GLN A 5 -13.68 20.27 -16.02
N SER A 6 -14.48 20.42 -17.07
CA SER A 6 -15.65 19.59 -17.35
C SER A 6 -15.19 18.16 -17.63
N GLY A 7 -15.13 17.31 -16.60
CA GLY A 7 -14.79 15.90 -16.72
C GLY A 7 -14.22 15.22 -15.47
N VAL A 8 -13.67 15.97 -14.50
CA VAL A 8 -13.12 15.38 -13.26
C VAL A 8 -14.09 15.59 -12.10
N PRO A 9 -14.57 14.51 -11.44
CA PRO A 9 -15.49 14.64 -10.31
C PRO A 9 -14.81 15.21 -9.05
N PRO A 10 -15.60 15.70 -8.08
CA PRO A 10 -15.06 16.20 -6.82
C PRO A 10 -14.36 15.09 -6.04
N SER A 11 -13.39 15.47 -5.21
CA SER A 11 -12.76 14.55 -4.26
C SER A 11 -13.78 14.03 -3.25
N LEU A 12 -13.61 12.78 -2.84
CA LEU A 12 -14.24 12.26 -1.65
C LEU A 12 -13.80 13.11 -0.45
N SER A 13 -14.73 13.42 0.44
CA SER A 13 -14.48 14.25 1.61
C SER A 13 -15.52 13.97 2.70
N ALA A 14 -15.21 14.37 3.93
CA ALA A 14 -16.15 14.29 5.04
C ALA A 14 -17.27 15.35 4.98
N LYS A 15 -17.34 16.20 3.96
CA LYS A 15 -18.49 17.09 3.72
C LYS A 15 -19.79 16.31 3.56
N VAL A 16 -19.70 15.09 3.01
CA VAL A 16 -20.85 14.21 2.85
C VAL A 16 -21.03 13.40 4.12
N THR A 17 -21.89 13.88 5.02
CA THR A 17 -22.23 13.18 6.27
C THR A 17 -22.73 11.76 6.00
N GLY A 18 -22.24 10.79 6.77
CA GLY A 18 -22.58 9.37 6.59
C GLY A 18 -21.77 8.65 5.50
N SER A 19 -20.99 9.35 4.68
CA SER A 19 -20.01 8.71 3.80
C SER A 19 -18.93 7.99 4.60
N PHE A 20 -18.23 7.04 3.97
CA PHE A 20 -17.11 6.36 4.63
C PHE A 20 -15.96 7.31 4.94
N ALA A 21 -15.71 8.33 4.12
CA ALA A 21 -14.74 9.39 4.41
C ALA A 21 -15.11 10.13 5.70
N TYR A 22 -16.38 10.51 5.86
CA TYR A 22 -16.88 11.12 7.10
C TYR A 22 -16.69 10.22 8.32
N LEU A 23 -17.08 8.95 8.23
CA LEU A 23 -16.90 8.00 9.34
C LEU A 23 -15.42 7.74 9.66
N THR A 24 -14.56 7.74 8.64
CA THR A 24 -13.12 7.57 8.82
C THR A 24 -12.53 8.76 9.57
N ILE A 25 -12.81 9.99 9.13
CA ILE A 25 -12.29 11.20 9.75
C ILE A 25 -12.86 11.38 11.16
N ARG A 26 -14.17 11.14 11.35
CA ARG A 26 -14.83 11.31 12.65
C ARG A 26 -14.41 10.27 13.69
N ASP A 27 -14.31 9.00 13.30
CA ASP A 27 -14.18 7.90 14.27
C ASP A 27 -12.82 7.19 14.20
N ARG A 28 -12.34 6.91 12.99
CA ARG A 28 -11.14 6.08 12.79
C ARG A 28 -9.85 6.83 13.05
N LEU A 29 -9.68 8.03 12.50
CA LEU A 29 -8.46 8.81 12.69
C LEU A 29 -8.21 9.17 14.17
N PRO A 30 -9.21 9.59 14.98
CA PRO A 30 -9.01 9.79 16.41
C PRO A 30 -8.64 8.50 17.16
N THR A 31 -9.19 7.36 16.74
CA THR A 31 -8.87 6.06 17.32
C THR A 31 -7.40 5.70 17.03
N ILE A 32 -6.93 5.94 15.81
CA ILE A 32 -5.53 5.73 15.43
C ILE A 32 -4.61 6.62 16.26
N LEU A 33 -4.88 7.93 16.35
CA LEU A 33 -4.10 8.85 17.17
C LEU A 33 -4.05 8.44 18.65
N THR A 34 -5.17 7.94 19.18
CA THR A 34 -5.21 7.44 20.56
C THR A 34 -4.33 6.21 20.74
N LYS A 35 -4.31 5.29 19.77
CA LYS A 35 -3.40 4.14 19.80
C LYS A 35 -1.93 4.56 19.67
N VAL A 36 -1.62 5.56 18.85
CA VAL A 36 -0.25 6.10 18.73
C VAL A 36 0.22 6.69 20.06
N ILE A 37 -0.62 7.49 20.71
CA ILE A 37 -0.35 8.03 22.05
C ILE A 37 -0.11 6.91 23.07
N ASP A 38 -0.96 5.88 23.05
CA ASP A 38 -0.81 4.71 23.92
C ASP A 38 0.50 3.95 23.66
N THR A 39 0.88 3.73 22.40
CA THR A 39 2.16 3.07 22.05
C THR A 39 3.35 3.86 22.57
N ILE A 40 3.39 5.18 22.37
CA ILE A 40 4.48 6.01 22.90
C ILE A 40 4.52 5.91 24.42
N HIS A 41 3.37 5.97 25.09
CA HIS A 41 3.29 5.87 26.54
C HIS A 41 3.77 4.51 27.09
N ARG A 42 3.38 3.40 26.45
CA ARG A 42 3.81 2.06 26.84
C ARG A 42 5.32 1.85 26.68
N ASN A 43 5.95 2.58 25.76
CA ASN A 43 7.41 2.53 25.53
C ASN A 43 8.22 3.48 26.42
N LYS A 44 7.58 4.18 27.38
CA LYS A 44 8.26 5.09 28.32
C LYS A 44 9.46 4.46 29.03
N ASN A 45 9.33 3.21 29.50
CA ASN A 45 10.42 2.52 30.19
C ASN A 45 11.60 2.26 29.25
N THR A 46 11.32 1.85 28.01
CA THR A 46 12.35 1.66 26.97
C THR A 46 13.06 2.98 26.66
N PHE A 47 12.32 4.09 26.53
CA PHE A 47 12.94 5.40 26.32
C PHE A 47 13.82 5.83 27.50
N PHE A 48 13.41 5.51 28.74
CA PHE A 48 14.26 5.76 29.91
C PHE A 48 15.51 4.88 29.94
N GLU A 49 15.39 3.61 29.59
CA GLU A 49 16.52 2.67 29.54
C GLU A 49 17.54 3.07 28.45
N GLU A 50 17.07 3.53 27.29
CA GLU A 50 17.92 3.90 26.16
C GLU A 50 18.46 5.33 26.23
N HIS A 51 17.70 6.26 26.82
CA HIS A 51 17.97 7.70 26.74
C HIS A 51 17.85 8.45 28.07
N GLY A 52 17.56 7.78 29.18
CA GLY A 52 17.41 8.41 30.50
C GLY A 52 16.22 9.37 30.58
N GLU A 53 16.34 10.39 31.42
CA GLU A 53 15.29 11.41 31.65
C GLU A 53 14.95 12.21 30.38
N GLU A 54 15.90 12.39 29.46
CA GLU A 54 15.67 13.06 28.17
C GLU A 54 14.67 12.27 27.31
N GLY A 55 14.72 10.94 27.33
CA GLY A 55 13.74 10.09 26.65
C GLY A 55 12.33 10.22 27.21
N ILE A 56 12.19 10.33 28.54
CA ILE A 56 10.89 10.57 29.20
C ILE A 56 10.34 11.95 28.85
N GLU A 57 11.18 12.98 28.81
CA GLU A 57 10.73 14.33 28.47
C GLU A 57 10.27 14.41 27.00
N ALA A 58 11.03 13.80 26.09
CA ALA A 58 10.66 13.70 24.69
C ALA A 58 9.34 12.93 24.49
N GLU A 59 9.12 11.84 25.22
CA GLU A 59 7.85 11.09 25.25
C GLU A 59 6.67 12.00 25.61
N LYS A 60 6.76 12.71 26.73
CA LYS A 60 5.69 13.62 27.19
C LYS A 60 5.39 14.71 26.17
N GLN A 61 6.42 15.30 25.58
CA GLN A 61 6.26 16.37 24.58
C GLN A 61 5.60 15.84 23.30
N ALA A 62 6.03 14.66 22.81
CA ALA A 62 5.40 14.00 21.66
C ALA A 62 3.91 13.69 21.94
N ILE A 63 3.58 13.14 23.12
CA ILE A 63 2.19 12.90 23.54
C ILE A 63 1.37 14.20 23.58
N GLY A 64 1.98 15.30 24.05
CA GLY A 64 1.35 16.63 24.06
C GLY A 64 0.97 17.10 22.66
N LEU A 65 1.90 17.01 21.70
CA LEU A 65 1.67 17.37 20.30
C LEU A 65 0.60 16.49 19.63
N LEU A 66 0.63 15.18 19.88
CA LEU A 66 -0.36 14.24 19.34
C LEU A 66 -1.75 14.43 19.95
N SER A 67 -1.82 14.76 21.23
CA SER A 67 -3.08 15.11 21.90
C SER A 67 -3.68 16.39 21.34
N LYS A 68 -2.83 17.39 21.06
CA LYS A 68 -3.21 18.63 20.36
C LYS A 68 -3.75 18.32 18.95
N LEU A 69 -3.02 17.52 18.17
CA LEU A 69 -3.43 17.08 16.83
C LEU A 69 -4.79 16.36 16.85
N ARG A 70 -5.01 15.47 17.81
CA ARG A 70 -6.30 14.77 17.97
C ARG A 70 -7.43 15.75 18.24
N ASN A 71 -7.23 16.74 19.10
CA ASN A 71 -8.22 17.79 19.36
C ASN A 71 -8.46 18.69 18.14
N GLU A 72 -7.40 19.08 17.42
CA GLU A 72 -7.50 19.83 16.15
C GLU A 72 -8.40 19.10 15.15
N LEU A 73 -8.18 17.79 14.99
CA LEU A 73 -8.98 16.92 14.12
C LEU A 73 -10.44 16.83 14.59
N GLN A 74 -10.68 16.52 15.86
CA GLN A 74 -12.04 16.32 16.39
C GLN A 74 -12.89 17.60 16.41
N THR A 75 -12.25 18.77 16.45
CA THR A 75 -12.92 20.08 16.50
C THR A 75 -12.86 20.83 15.16
N ASP A 76 -12.52 20.13 14.08
CA ASP A 76 -12.41 20.66 12.70
C ASP A 76 -11.60 21.97 12.62
N LYS A 77 -10.48 22.03 13.35
CA LYS A 77 -9.57 23.18 13.26
C LYS A 77 -8.98 23.28 11.85
N PRO A 78 -8.59 24.49 11.42
CA PRO A 78 -7.79 24.66 10.22
C PRO A 78 -6.53 23.78 10.26
N VAL A 79 -6.18 23.24 9.10
CA VAL A 79 -4.88 22.61 8.86
C VAL A 79 -3.80 23.71 8.93
N ILE A 80 -2.66 23.39 9.54
CA ILE A 80 -1.55 24.32 9.75
C ILE A 80 -0.29 23.86 9.02
N GLU A 81 0.61 24.81 8.76
CA GLU A 81 1.93 24.51 8.17
C GLU A 81 2.76 23.62 9.10
N LEU A 82 3.59 22.79 8.46
CA LEU A 82 4.60 21.96 9.12
C LEU A 82 5.83 22.79 9.46
N THR A 83 6.55 22.40 10.52
CA THR A 83 7.62 23.21 11.13
C THR A 83 8.87 22.43 11.56
N ASP A 84 8.93 21.11 11.32
CA ASP A 84 10.06 20.27 11.72
C ASP A 84 11.34 20.45 10.90
N GLY A 85 11.25 21.06 9.71
CA GLY A 85 12.41 21.28 8.85
C GLY A 85 12.96 20.01 8.19
N LEU A 86 12.17 18.92 8.14
CA LEU A 86 12.50 17.75 7.33
C LEU A 86 12.47 18.10 5.82
N GLU A 87 13.13 17.27 5.00
CA GLU A 87 13.29 17.49 3.55
C GLU A 87 11.97 17.76 2.81
N ASP A 88 10.86 17.16 3.23
CA ASP A 88 9.56 17.30 2.57
C ASP A 88 8.71 18.48 3.09
N THR A 89 9.16 19.20 4.12
CA THR A 89 8.37 20.24 4.83
C THR A 89 7.84 21.30 3.89
N ASP A 90 8.72 21.88 3.07
CA ASP A 90 8.36 22.96 2.15
C ASP A 90 7.34 22.48 1.10
N SER A 91 7.55 21.28 0.54
CA SER A 91 6.63 20.69 -0.44
C SER A 91 5.23 20.45 0.13
N TRP A 92 5.12 20.07 1.40
CA TRP A 92 3.83 19.91 2.10
C TRP A 92 3.13 21.24 2.32
N ASN A 93 3.89 22.27 2.72
CA ASN A 93 3.36 23.62 2.92
C ASN A 93 2.91 24.24 1.59
N GLU A 94 3.65 24.03 0.51
CA GLU A 94 3.23 24.42 -0.85
C GLU A 94 1.94 23.70 -1.27
N TYR A 95 1.78 22.41 -0.94
CA TYR A 95 0.55 21.68 -1.20
C TYR A 95 -0.64 22.20 -0.38
N LEU A 96 -0.45 22.56 0.89
CA LEU A 96 -1.46 23.23 1.71
C LEU A 96 -1.92 24.54 1.05
N GLN A 97 -0.98 25.36 0.58
CA GLN A 97 -1.31 26.58 -0.14
C GLN A 97 -2.05 26.29 -1.46
N ARG A 98 -1.68 25.23 -2.19
CA ARG A 98 -2.42 24.76 -3.38
C ARG A 98 -3.86 24.37 -3.02
N GLN A 99 -4.08 23.63 -1.94
CA GLN A 99 -5.42 23.29 -1.45
C GLN A 99 -6.22 24.53 -1.04
N GLN A 100 -5.60 25.48 -0.35
CA GLN A 100 -6.26 26.74 0.03
C GLN A 100 -6.70 27.54 -1.20
N ARG A 101 -5.85 27.63 -2.24
CA ARG A 101 -6.22 28.27 -3.51
C ARG A 101 -7.39 27.58 -4.21
N LEU A 102 -7.46 26.24 -4.17
CA LEU A 102 -8.56 25.47 -4.76
C LEU A 102 -9.88 25.62 -3.98
N GLN A 103 -9.81 25.73 -2.65
CA GLN A 103 -10.97 25.94 -1.79
C GLN A 103 -11.47 27.40 -1.81
N GLY A 104 -10.58 28.35 -2.13
CA GLY A 104 -10.83 29.79 -2.12
C GLY A 104 -10.62 30.43 -0.75
N ASP A 105 -10.66 31.76 -0.70
CA ASP A 105 -10.29 32.54 0.51
C ASP A 105 -11.39 32.60 1.58
N GLN A 106 -12.57 32.00 1.32
CA GLN A 106 -13.73 32.12 2.21
C GLN A 106 -13.70 31.15 3.38
N GLU A 107 -13.08 29.97 3.21
CA GLU A 107 -12.99 28.96 4.26
C GLU A 107 -11.58 28.36 4.29
N PRO A 108 -11.00 28.18 5.49
CA PRO A 108 -9.71 27.51 5.61
C PRO A 108 -9.83 26.03 5.24
N VAL A 109 -8.74 25.47 4.71
CA VAL A 109 -8.54 24.03 4.60
C VAL A 109 -8.67 23.41 6.01
N SER A 110 -9.60 22.48 6.18
CA SER A 110 -9.89 21.83 7.48
C SER A 110 -10.17 20.34 7.32
N TRP A 111 -10.20 19.61 8.43
CA TRP A 111 -10.34 18.16 8.48
C TRP A 111 -11.61 17.63 7.80
N PHE A 112 -12.76 18.24 8.07
CA PHE A 112 -14.05 17.75 7.55
C PHE A 112 -14.39 18.29 6.15
N LYS A 113 -13.70 19.35 5.70
CA LYS A 113 -14.05 20.08 4.48
C LYS A 113 -13.13 19.79 3.30
N SER A 114 -11.90 19.38 3.55
CA SER A 114 -10.89 19.18 2.52
C SER A 114 -10.96 17.78 1.91
N PRO A 115 -10.26 17.49 0.79
CA PRO A 115 -10.17 16.15 0.23
C PRO A 115 -9.74 15.12 1.28
N TRP A 116 -10.43 13.98 1.33
CA TRP A 116 -10.17 12.91 2.28
C TRP A 116 -8.73 12.39 2.18
N LEU A 117 -8.26 12.10 0.97
CA LEU A 117 -6.86 11.74 0.71
C LEU A 117 -5.87 12.71 1.37
N TYR A 118 -6.08 14.02 1.21
CA TYR A 118 -5.16 15.02 1.74
C TYR A 118 -5.11 14.99 3.27
N VAL A 119 -6.26 15.08 3.95
CA VAL A 119 -6.31 15.20 5.41
C VAL A 119 -5.88 13.92 6.12
N GLU A 120 -6.12 12.77 5.50
CA GLU A 120 -5.64 11.49 6.00
C GLU A 120 -4.11 11.39 5.88
N CYS A 121 -3.53 11.75 4.71
CA CYS A 121 -2.08 11.86 4.54
C CYS A 121 -1.45 12.88 5.52
N TYR A 122 -2.06 14.05 5.67
CA TYR A 122 -1.59 15.10 6.58
C TYR A 122 -1.55 14.64 8.05
N MET A 123 -2.54 13.83 8.48
CA MET A 123 -2.55 13.26 9.83
C MET A 123 -1.28 12.44 10.11
N TYR A 124 -0.89 11.54 9.20
CA TYR A 124 0.32 10.73 9.35
C TYR A 124 1.60 11.58 9.28
N ARG A 125 1.64 12.61 8.42
CA ARG A 125 2.79 13.53 8.39
C ARG A 125 2.91 14.37 9.67
N ARG A 126 1.80 14.75 10.30
CA ARG A 126 1.78 15.42 11.62
C ARG A 126 2.16 14.47 12.77
N ILE A 127 1.88 13.17 12.67
CA ILE A 127 2.44 12.18 13.60
C ILE A 127 3.97 12.14 13.46
N GLN A 128 4.48 12.08 12.22
CA GLN A 128 5.92 12.10 11.96
C GLN A 128 6.58 13.38 12.47
N GLU A 129 5.95 14.54 12.26
CA GLU A 129 6.40 15.83 12.81
C GLU A 129 6.49 15.78 14.34
N ALA A 130 5.44 15.27 15.00
CA ALA A 130 5.40 15.18 16.45
C ALA A 130 6.49 14.28 17.03
N VAL A 131 6.90 13.22 16.33
CA VAL A 131 8.04 12.39 16.77
C VAL A 131 9.36 13.08 16.45
N SER A 132 9.50 13.62 15.23
CA SER A 132 10.74 14.25 14.75
C SER A 132 11.19 15.43 15.61
N LEU A 133 10.24 16.29 16.03
CA LEU A 133 10.48 17.46 16.87
C LEU A 133 10.98 17.15 18.29
N ASN A 134 10.94 15.87 18.71
CA ASN A 134 11.24 15.46 20.08
C ASN A 134 12.42 14.47 20.11
N PRO A 135 13.66 14.91 19.85
CA PRO A 135 14.84 14.07 20.12
C PRO A 135 14.92 13.74 21.62
N PRO A 136 15.42 12.55 22.00
CA PRO A 136 16.15 11.58 21.17
C PRO A 136 15.27 10.53 20.46
N ILE A 137 13.94 10.61 20.55
CA ILE A 137 13.03 9.60 19.98
C ILE A 137 12.63 9.88 18.51
N SER A 138 13.32 10.79 17.81
CA SER A 138 12.96 11.27 16.46
C SER A 138 12.83 10.18 15.38
N ASN A 139 13.41 9.00 15.60
CA ASN A 139 13.37 7.86 14.68
C ASN A 139 12.41 6.75 15.13
N PHE A 140 11.62 6.98 16.17
CA PHE A 140 10.72 5.97 16.71
C PHE A 140 9.55 5.70 15.75
N ASP A 141 9.44 4.47 15.29
CA ASP A 141 8.30 4.01 14.51
C ASP A 141 7.15 3.59 15.43
N VAL A 142 6.17 4.49 15.58
CA VAL A 142 4.98 4.32 16.43
C VAL A 142 4.07 3.15 16.00
N PHE A 143 4.31 2.55 14.84
CA PHE A 143 3.52 1.44 14.32
C PHE A 143 4.30 0.11 14.22
N ASN A 144 5.60 0.12 14.51
CA ASN A 144 6.46 -1.06 14.38
C ASN A 144 5.98 -2.28 15.20
N GLU A 145 5.48 -2.06 16.43
CA GLU A 145 4.93 -3.13 17.27
C GLU A 145 3.78 -3.87 16.54
N GLY A 146 2.84 -3.13 15.93
CA GLY A 146 1.74 -3.73 15.19
C GLY A 146 2.19 -4.48 13.93
N LYS A 147 3.16 -3.92 13.19
CA LYS A 147 3.71 -4.52 11.97
C LYS A 147 4.43 -5.83 12.26
N THR A 148 5.28 -5.84 13.29
CA THR A 148 6.03 -7.03 13.70
C THR A 148 5.12 -8.10 14.32
N GLN A 149 4.15 -7.70 15.14
CA GLN A 149 3.14 -8.61 15.68
C GLN A 149 2.35 -9.32 14.58
N SER A 150 1.90 -8.57 13.55
CA SER A 150 1.21 -9.16 12.40
C SER A 150 2.04 -10.23 11.69
N PHE A 151 3.35 -10.00 11.49
CA PHE A 151 4.25 -11.01 10.92
C PHE A 151 4.34 -12.28 11.78
N TYR A 152 4.41 -12.14 13.11
CA TYR A 152 4.49 -13.29 14.02
C TYR A 152 3.16 -14.06 14.14
N GLU A 153 2.02 -13.38 14.06
CA GLU A 153 0.71 -14.04 14.02
C GLU A 153 0.52 -14.85 12.73
N SER A 154 1.15 -14.41 11.64
CA SER A 154 1.03 -15.01 10.31
C SER A 154 2.00 -16.18 10.03
N GLN A 155 2.81 -16.61 11.01
CA GLN A 155 3.93 -17.54 10.77
C GLN A 155 3.52 -18.83 10.04
N LYS A 156 2.38 -19.42 10.39
CA LYS A 156 1.89 -20.64 9.72
C LYS A 156 1.58 -20.40 8.25
N ALA A 157 0.94 -19.28 7.93
CA ALA A 157 0.64 -18.90 6.55
C ALA A 157 1.93 -18.65 5.75
N VAL A 158 2.91 -17.98 6.36
CA VAL A 158 4.25 -17.76 5.78
C VAL A 158 4.96 -19.10 5.51
N MET A 159 4.96 -20.03 6.47
CA MET A 159 5.52 -21.38 6.29
C MET A 159 4.90 -22.11 5.10
N THR A 160 3.57 -22.11 5.01
CA THR A 160 2.83 -22.77 3.93
C THR A 160 3.16 -22.15 2.58
N LEU A 161 3.21 -20.82 2.50
CA LEU A 161 3.49 -20.12 1.24
C LEU A 161 4.94 -20.34 0.76
N CYS A 162 5.92 -20.29 1.66
CA CYS A 162 7.31 -20.61 1.33
C CYS A 162 7.49 -22.08 0.89
N THR A 163 6.72 -23.00 1.47
CA THR A 163 6.70 -24.42 1.07
C THR A 163 6.09 -24.60 -0.32
N PHE A 164 4.96 -23.94 -0.57
CA PHE A 164 4.29 -23.96 -1.89
C PHE A 164 5.21 -23.45 -3.00
N LEU A 165 5.94 -22.35 -2.76
CA LEU A 165 6.90 -21.82 -3.73
C LEU A 165 8.06 -22.80 -3.98
N GLU A 166 8.57 -23.45 -2.92
CA GLU A 166 9.61 -24.49 -3.07
C GLU A 166 9.15 -25.65 -3.95
N ASP A 167 7.95 -26.17 -3.72
CA ASP A 167 7.44 -27.31 -4.48
C ASP A 167 7.11 -26.93 -5.92
N THR A 168 6.71 -25.69 -6.16
CA THR A 168 6.58 -25.10 -7.50
C THR A 168 7.92 -25.07 -8.23
N GLN A 169 8.99 -24.62 -7.56
CA GLN A 169 10.31 -24.48 -8.18
C GLN A 169 11.04 -25.80 -8.45
N LYS A 170 10.91 -26.82 -7.57
CA LYS A 170 11.49 -28.15 -7.81
C LYS A 170 11.00 -28.80 -9.11
N ASN A 171 9.82 -28.39 -9.56
CA ASN A 171 9.20 -28.90 -10.77
C ASN A 171 9.28 -27.91 -11.95
N ALA A 172 9.96 -26.76 -11.80
CA ALA A 172 9.95 -25.66 -12.76
C ALA A 172 10.40 -26.08 -14.17
N GLU A 173 11.48 -26.86 -14.30
CA GLU A 173 11.98 -27.39 -15.58
C GLU A 173 10.98 -28.32 -16.31
N LYS A 174 9.96 -28.81 -15.59
CA LYS A 174 8.91 -29.70 -16.11
C LYS A 174 7.58 -28.98 -16.32
N LEU A 175 7.47 -27.70 -15.93
CA LEU A 175 6.22 -26.96 -16.08
C LEU A 175 6.02 -26.56 -17.54
N SER A 176 4.87 -26.94 -18.08
CA SER A 176 4.37 -26.34 -19.32
C SER A 176 4.05 -24.85 -19.12
N PRO A 177 4.01 -24.04 -20.20
CA PRO A 177 3.61 -22.63 -20.11
C PRO A 177 2.25 -22.43 -19.43
N ASP A 178 1.29 -23.33 -19.64
CA ASP A 178 -0.04 -23.27 -19.02
C ASP A 178 0.03 -23.49 -17.50
N GLN A 179 0.85 -24.44 -17.04
CA GLN A 179 1.06 -24.67 -15.61
C GLN A 179 1.80 -23.50 -14.95
N LEU A 180 2.75 -22.88 -15.65
CA LEU A 180 3.44 -21.69 -15.15
C LEU A 180 2.46 -20.51 -15.02
N SER A 181 1.58 -20.32 -16.00
CA SER A 181 0.50 -19.32 -15.94
C SER A 181 -0.47 -19.58 -14.78
N GLU A 182 -0.77 -20.84 -14.46
CA GLU A 182 -1.64 -21.20 -13.34
C GLU A 182 -0.98 -20.84 -12.00
N HIS A 183 0.31 -21.18 -11.82
CA HIS A 183 1.06 -20.80 -10.62
C HIS A 183 1.19 -19.29 -10.47
N PHE A 184 1.46 -18.57 -11.56
CA PHE A 184 1.45 -17.11 -11.58
C PHE A 184 0.11 -16.56 -11.10
N SER A 185 -1.00 -17.04 -11.66
CA SER A 185 -2.35 -16.57 -11.30
C SER A 185 -2.66 -16.82 -9.83
N LYS A 186 -2.26 -17.97 -9.27
CA LYS A 186 -2.41 -18.26 -7.83
C LYS A 186 -1.62 -17.28 -6.97
N LEU A 187 -0.34 -17.06 -7.27
CA LEU A 187 0.52 -16.18 -6.49
C LEU A 187 0.10 -14.70 -6.60
N LEU A 188 -0.36 -14.26 -7.78
CA LEU A 188 -0.92 -12.92 -7.97
C LEU A 188 -2.17 -12.72 -7.11
N GLN A 189 -3.05 -13.72 -7.04
CA GLN A 189 -4.25 -13.66 -6.18
C GLN A 189 -3.90 -13.76 -4.69
N ILE A 190 -2.87 -14.51 -4.29
CA ILE A 190 -2.38 -14.51 -2.91
C ILE A 190 -1.85 -13.12 -2.54
N SER A 191 -1.09 -12.47 -3.42
CA SER A 191 -0.63 -11.08 -3.25
C SER A 191 -1.80 -10.08 -3.16
N LEU A 192 -2.85 -10.26 -3.96
CA LEU A 192 -4.08 -9.46 -3.88
C LEU A 192 -4.78 -9.59 -2.52
N TRP A 193 -4.86 -10.81 -2.01
CA TRP A 193 -5.62 -11.16 -0.81
C TRP A 193 -4.79 -11.23 0.46
N GLY A 194 -3.52 -10.80 0.49
CA GLY A 194 -2.61 -10.94 1.64
C GLY A 194 -3.29 -10.64 2.99
N ASN A 195 -3.89 -9.46 3.13
CA ASN A 195 -4.62 -9.06 4.34
C ASN A 195 -5.82 -9.97 4.72
N LYS A 196 -6.46 -10.62 3.75
CA LYS A 196 -7.62 -11.51 3.93
C LYS A 196 -7.20 -12.96 4.21
N CYS A 197 -6.20 -13.45 3.48
CA CYS A 197 -5.67 -14.80 3.62
C CYS A 197 -5.09 -15.02 5.03
N ASP A 198 -4.49 -13.98 5.62
CA ASP A 198 -4.04 -14.04 7.01
C ASP A 198 -5.22 -14.22 8.00
N LEU A 199 -6.24 -13.34 7.93
CA LEU A 199 -7.40 -13.37 8.83
C LEU A 199 -8.18 -14.70 8.79
N SER A 200 -8.28 -15.36 7.63
CA SER A 200 -8.91 -16.68 7.53
C SER A 200 -8.15 -17.80 8.26
N ILE A 201 -6.87 -17.59 8.54
CA ILE A 201 -5.98 -18.57 9.19
C ILE A 201 -5.82 -18.23 10.68
N SER A 202 -5.84 -16.95 11.04
CA SER A 202 -5.66 -16.43 12.40
C SER A 202 -6.97 -16.28 13.20
N ALA A 203 -8.14 -16.15 12.55
CA ALA A 203 -9.43 -16.10 13.24
C ALA A 203 -9.85 -17.50 13.76
N GLY A 204 -9.48 -17.78 15.01
CA GLY A 204 -9.80 -19.01 15.75
C GLY A 204 -11.28 -19.25 16.04
N GLN A 205 -12.14 -19.28 15.02
CA GLN A 205 -13.44 -19.93 15.15
C GLN A 205 -13.25 -21.45 15.08
N ASP A 206 -13.70 -22.08 16.16
CA ASP A 206 -13.39 -23.43 16.63
C ASP A 206 -13.90 -24.59 15.76
N ASN A 207 -14.16 -24.41 14.45
CA ASN A 207 -14.71 -25.47 13.59
C ASN A 207 -14.52 -25.31 12.05
N SER A 208 -13.34 -24.94 11.57
CA SER A 208 -12.97 -25.24 10.18
C SER A 208 -11.48 -25.53 10.04
N GLN A 209 -11.15 -26.64 9.36
CA GLN A 209 -9.79 -27.02 9.01
C GLN A 209 -8.97 -25.80 8.55
N LYS A 210 -7.85 -25.51 9.26
CA LYS A 210 -6.89 -24.44 8.94
C LYS A 210 -6.47 -24.55 7.47
N THR A 211 -7.10 -23.77 6.61
CA THR A 211 -6.97 -23.89 5.16
C THR A 211 -5.73 -23.12 4.72
N SER A 212 -4.90 -23.70 3.84
CA SER A 212 -3.75 -23.01 3.26
C SER A 212 -4.20 -21.71 2.56
N PRO A 213 -3.38 -20.63 2.51
CA PRO A 213 -3.67 -19.47 1.68
C PRO A 213 -4.00 -19.83 0.22
N VAL A 214 -3.35 -20.90 -0.29
CA VAL A 214 -3.56 -21.42 -1.65
C VAL A 214 -4.94 -22.07 -1.80
N ASP A 215 -5.38 -22.84 -0.81
CA ASP A 215 -6.67 -23.55 -0.84
C ASP A 215 -7.85 -22.58 -0.68
N ALA A 216 -7.64 -21.47 0.04
CA ALA A 216 -8.66 -20.44 0.24
C ALA A 216 -9.02 -19.68 -1.05
N LEU A 217 -8.14 -19.67 -2.07
CA LEU A 217 -8.33 -18.89 -3.30
C LEU A 217 -9.63 -19.23 -4.05
N ALA A 218 -10.01 -20.51 -4.10
CA ALA A 218 -11.22 -20.94 -4.80
C ALA A 218 -12.48 -20.26 -4.23
N GLY A 219 -12.54 -20.07 -2.90
CA GLY A 219 -13.64 -19.36 -2.23
C GLY A 219 -13.58 -17.84 -2.39
N LEU A 220 -12.41 -17.29 -2.74
CA LEU A 220 -12.19 -15.85 -2.90
C LEU A 220 -12.41 -15.36 -4.35
N GLN A 221 -12.26 -16.25 -5.33
CA GLN A 221 -12.41 -15.92 -6.75
C GLN A 221 -13.74 -15.19 -7.09
N PRO A 222 -14.92 -15.56 -6.55
CA PRO A 222 -16.17 -14.86 -6.83
C PRO A 222 -16.22 -13.40 -6.36
N TYR A 223 -15.27 -12.99 -5.52
CA TYR A 223 -15.18 -11.62 -4.98
C TYR A 223 -14.23 -10.72 -5.77
N ILE A 224 -13.59 -11.23 -6.82
CA ILE A 224 -12.79 -10.43 -7.76
C ILE A 224 -13.74 -9.82 -8.81
N LEU A 225 -13.98 -8.51 -8.72
CA LEU A 225 -14.97 -7.80 -9.54
C LEU A 225 -14.48 -7.49 -10.96
N VAL A 226 -13.18 -7.25 -11.10
CA VAL A 226 -12.45 -7.04 -12.35
C VAL A 226 -11.20 -7.90 -12.27
N ASN A 227 -10.96 -8.74 -13.28
CA ASN A 227 -9.85 -9.68 -13.27
C ASN A 227 -9.06 -9.63 -14.58
N ASP A 228 -8.05 -8.77 -14.60
CA ASP A 228 -7.16 -8.55 -15.72
C ASP A 228 -5.83 -9.33 -15.60
N SER A 229 -5.79 -10.37 -14.76
CA SER A 229 -4.58 -11.19 -14.54
C SER A 229 -3.97 -11.75 -15.83
N GLY A 230 -4.81 -12.09 -16.82
CA GLY A 230 -4.35 -12.54 -18.14
C GLY A 230 -3.59 -11.47 -18.93
N MET A 231 -3.92 -10.19 -18.76
CA MET A 231 -3.18 -9.08 -19.39
C MET A 231 -1.82 -8.87 -18.72
N VAL A 232 -1.74 -9.07 -17.40
CA VAL A 232 -0.47 -9.05 -16.66
C VAL A 232 0.44 -10.17 -17.14
N TRP A 233 -0.09 -11.41 -17.21
CA TRP A 233 0.63 -12.57 -17.75
C TRP A 233 1.14 -12.32 -19.17
N SER A 234 0.27 -11.83 -20.05
CA SER A 234 0.64 -11.51 -21.44
C SER A 234 1.76 -10.47 -21.52
N THR A 235 1.77 -9.49 -20.61
CA THR A 235 2.83 -8.48 -20.51
C THR A 235 4.17 -9.12 -20.15
N LEU A 236 4.20 -9.95 -19.10
CA LEU A 236 5.40 -10.67 -18.67
C LEU A 236 5.98 -11.59 -19.77
N MET A 237 5.11 -12.18 -20.59
CA MET A 237 5.51 -13.06 -21.70
C MET A 237 5.91 -12.31 -22.99
N SER A 238 5.52 -11.05 -23.14
CA SER A 238 5.63 -10.32 -24.42
C SER A 238 7.02 -9.79 -24.77
N SER A 239 7.95 -9.72 -23.81
CA SER A 239 9.33 -9.25 -24.05
C SER A 239 10.26 -10.35 -24.59
N ARG A 240 9.87 -11.02 -25.67
CA ARG A 240 10.83 -11.69 -26.55
C ARG A 240 11.60 -10.60 -27.30
N ARG A 241 12.71 -10.11 -26.75
CA ARG A 241 13.64 -9.29 -27.54
C ARG A 241 14.09 -10.11 -28.73
N ALA A 242 13.64 -9.72 -29.93
CA ALA A 242 14.04 -10.35 -31.17
C ALA A 242 15.54 -10.13 -31.37
N GLY A 243 16.36 -11.10 -30.96
CA GLY A 243 17.80 -11.09 -31.19
C GLY A 243 18.67 -11.68 -30.06
N GLU A 244 18.18 -11.79 -28.84
CA GLU A 244 18.94 -12.36 -27.71
C GLU A 244 18.49 -13.80 -27.46
N SER A 245 19.25 -14.74 -28.01
CA SER A 245 19.09 -16.16 -27.73
C SER A 245 19.44 -16.44 -26.26
N GLY A 246 18.44 -16.53 -25.39
CA GLY A 246 18.60 -17.20 -24.09
C GLY A 246 17.74 -16.70 -22.93
N GLU A 247 17.27 -15.44 -22.93
CA GLU A 247 16.54 -14.88 -21.78
C GLU A 247 15.06 -14.67 -22.11
N SER A 248 14.19 -15.39 -21.41
CA SER A 248 12.73 -15.36 -21.59
C SER A 248 12.05 -14.61 -20.44
N GLY A 249 11.83 -13.30 -20.55
CA GLY A 249 11.11 -12.49 -19.56
C GLY A 249 11.24 -10.99 -19.76
N VAL A 250 10.59 -10.21 -18.89
CA VAL A 250 10.78 -8.74 -18.85
C VAL A 250 12.06 -8.37 -18.10
N ASP A 251 12.61 -7.19 -18.35
CA ASP A 251 13.82 -6.75 -17.66
C ASP A 251 13.52 -6.34 -16.22
N ARG A 252 12.42 -5.60 -16.00
CA ARG A 252 12.12 -4.96 -14.72
C ARG A 252 10.62 -4.94 -14.42
N VAL A 253 10.25 -5.48 -13.25
CA VAL A 253 8.93 -5.30 -12.65
C VAL A 253 9.05 -4.43 -11.40
N ASP A 254 8.19 -3.43 -11.29
CA ASP A 254 8.11 -2.57 -10.11
C ASP A 254 6.91 -3.00 -9.25
N ILE A 255 7.08 -2.99 -7.94
CA ILE A 255 6.01 -3.26 -6.97
C ILE A 255 5.93 -2.08 -6.01
N VAL A 256 4.87 -1.29 -6.13
CA VAL A 256 4.55 -0.21 -5.20
C VAL A 256 3.77 -0.81 -4.03
N LEU A 257 4.46 -0.92 -2.89
CA LEU A 257 4.03 -1.68 -1.73
C LEU A 257 2.92 -0.98 -0.93
N ASP A 258 2.11 -1.80 -0.25
CA ASP A 258 1.12 -1.40 0.74
C ASP A 258 1.63 -1.83 2.12
N ASN A 259 1.08 -2.90 2.71
CA ASN A 259 1.31 -3.28 4.10
C ASN A 259 2.51 -4.22 4.33
N ALA A 260 3.15 -4.06 5.48
CA ALA A 260 4.08 -5.00 6.09
C ALA A 260 3.36 -6.27 6.59
N GLY A 261 4.07 -7.12 7.33
CA GLY A 261 3.50 -8.38 7.83
C GLY A 261 3.30 -9.40 6.71
N PHE A 262 2.16 -10.10 6.72
CA PHE A 262 1.90 -11.16 5.74
C PHE A 262 1.76 -10.64 4.31
N GLU A 263 1.18 -9.45 4.10
CA GLU A 263 1.01 -8.90 2.75
C GLU A 263 2.38 -8.70 2.06
N LEU A 264 3.34 -8.08 2.74
CA LEU A 264 4.71 -7.97 2.23
C LEU A 264 5.30 -9.35 1.90
N VAL A 265 5.11 -10.37 2.75
CA VAL A 265 5.59 -11.73 2.44
C VAL A 265 4.97 -12.27 1.15
N THR A 266 3.68 -12.04 0.92
CA THR A 266 3.04 -12.46 -0.34
C THR A 266 3.65 -11.79 -1.56
N ASP A 267 4.04 -10.52 -1.44
CA ASP A 267 4.70 -9.76 -2.51
C ASP A 267 6.13 -10.24 -2.75
N LEU A 268 6.89 -10.55 -1.70
CA LEU A 268 8.23 -11.13 -1.81
C LEU A 268 8.19 -12.53 -2.45
N VAL A 269 7.18 -13.35 -2.11
CA VAL A 269 6.99 -14.67 -2.73
C VAL A 269 6.63 -14.53 -4.22
N LEU A 270 5.75 -13.59 -4.58
CA LEU A 270 5.44 -13.31 -5.98
C LEU A 270 6.69 -12.85 -6.73
N ALA A 271 7.47 -11.93 -6.15
CA ALA A 271 8.73 -11.47 -6.72
C ALA A 271 9.76 -12.61 -6.89
N ASP A 272 9.85 -13.54 -5.94
CA ASP A 272 10.78 -14.69 -6.02
C ASP A 272 10.34 -15.61 -7.16
N PHE A 273 9.04 -15.89 -7.26
CA PHE A 273 8.49 -16.61 -8.39
C PHE A 273 8.81 -15.94 -9.72
N LEU A 274 8.62 -14.63 -9.86
CA LEU A 274 8.91 -13.91 -11.10
C LEU A 274 10.39 -14.02 -11.51
N VAL A 275 11.32 -13.89 -10.57
CA VAL A 275 12.75 -14.01 -10.85
C VAL A 275 13.16 -15.45 -11.12
N SER A 276 12.77 -16.38 -10.25
CA SER A 276 13.14 -17.79 -10.35
C SER A 276 12.54 -18.53 -11.55
N SER A 277 11.41 -18.07 -12.07
CA SER A 277 10.79 -18.59 -13.31
C SER A 277 11.28 -17.89 -14.58
N GLY A 278 12.19 -16.92 -14.45
CA GLY A 278 12.72 -16.14 -15.57
C GLY A 278 11.77 -15.05 -16.07
N LEU A 279 10.55 -14.94 -15.55
CA LEU A 279 9.55 -13.95 -16.00
C LEU A 279 10.00 -12.50 -15.82
N ALA A 280 10.87 -12.22 -14.86
CA ALA A 280 11.49 -10.91 -14.66
C ALA A 280 12.95 -11.03 -14.23
N ARG A 281 13.84 -10.20 -14.79
CA ARG A 281 15.25 -10.16 -14.37
C ARG A 281 15.48 -9.34 -13.10
N LYS A 282 14.74 -8.23 -12.94
CA LYS A 282 14.83 -7.32 -11.80
C LYS A 282 13.46 -7.03 -11.20
N ILE A 283 13.42 -6.90 -9.87
CA ILE A 283 12.25 -6.43 -9.10
C ILE A 283 12.63 -5.17 -8.32
N TYR A 284 11.88 -4.09 -8.53
CA TYR A 284 12.06 -2.82 -7.84
C TYR A 284 10.89 -2.60 -6.89
N PHE A 285 11.16 -2.68 -5.60
CA PHE A 285 10.16 -2.44 -4.57
C PHE A 285 10.14 -0.96 -4.21
N HIS A 286 8.95 -0.36 -4.16
CA HIS A 286 8.76 1.02 -3.72
C HIS A 286 7.97 1.04 -2.42
N GLY A 287 8.60 1.49 -1.35
CA GLY A 287 7.94 1.67 -0.05
C GLY A 287 7.90 3.13 0.39
N LYS A 288 7.60 3.33 1.67
CA LYS A 288 7.36 4.64 2.28
C LYS A 288 8.62 5.15 2.98
N SER A 289 8.84 6.46 2.93
CA SER A 289 10.02 7.12 3.50
C SER A 289 9.98 7.22 5.04
N PHE A 290 8.78 7.12 5.64
CA PHE A 290 8.58 7.14 7.09
C PHE A 290 7.32 6.33 7.46
N PRO A 291 7.06 6.06 8.75
CA PRO A 291 5.88 5.29 9.19
C PRO A 291 4.57 5.89 8.66
N TRP A 292 3.83 5.10 7.89
CA TRP A 292 2.73 5.59 7.06
C TRP A 292 1.54 4.65 7.14
N PHE A 293 0.33 5.21 7.20
CA PHE A 293 -0.93 4.45 7.14
C PHE A 293 -1.00 3.22 8.07
N VAL A 294 -0.40 3.34 9.26
CA VAL A 294 -0.23 2.28 10.27
C VAL A 294 0.69 1.15 9.80
N SER A 295 0.30 0.41 8.77
CA SER A 295 0.97 -0.83 8.39
C SER A 295 1.85 -0.72 7.15
N ASP A 296 1.97 0.44 6.51
CA ASP A 296 2.69 0.51 5.24
C ASP A 296 4.19 0.21 5.40
N VAL A 297 4.75 -0.45 4.38
CA VAL A 297 6.15 -0.88 4.34
C VAL A 297 7.10 0.31 4.22
N THR A 298 8.01 0.43 5.19
CA THR A 298 9.24 1.25 5.09
C THR A 298 10.45 0.37 4.75
N ALA A 299 11.61 0.99 4.52
CA ALA A 299 12.86 0.28 4.27
C ALA A 299 13.21 -0.66 5.44
N ASN A 300 12.95 -0.21 6.67
CA ASN A 300 13.19 -0.99 7.88
C ASN A 300 12.33 -2.26 7.91
N ASP A 301 11.04 -2.16 7.58
CA ASP A 301 10.12 -3.29 7.54
C ASP A 301 10.51 -4.32 6.47
N PHE A 302 10.90 -3.83 5.28
CA PHE A 302 11.36 -4.66 4.17
C PHE A 302 12.56 -5.52 4.57
N HIS A 303 13.61 -4.87 5.06
CA HIS A 303 14.83 -5.56 5.47
C HIS A 303 14.61 -6.41 6.73
N TRP A 304 13.79 -5.95 7.68
CA TRP A 304 13.45 -6.73 8.87
C TRP A 304 12.73 -8.02 8.49
N THR A 305 11.74 -7.96 7.59
CA THR A 305 10.97 -9.14 7.14
C THR A 305 11.86 -10.19 6.48
N ILE A 306 12.80 -9.76 5.63
CA ILE A 306 13.79 -10.66 5.01
C ILE A 306 14.66 -11.32 6.09
N ARG A 307 15.19 -10.54 7.04
CA ARG A 307 16.02 -11.06 8.14
C ARG A 307 15.27 -12.07 9.00
N GLN A 308 14.03 -11.77 9.39
CA GLN A 308 13.22 -12.69 10.18
C GLN A 308 12.90 -13.97 9.43
N THR A 309 12.59 -13.88 8.13
CA THR A 309 12.33 -15.06 7.30
C THR A 309 13.58 -15.93 7.16
N MET A 310 14.76 -15.31 7.02
CA MET A 310 16.06 -16.00 6.97
C MET A 310 16.39 -16.69 8.30
N ALA A 311 16.12 -16.04 9.42
CA ALA A 311 16.37 -16.56 10.77
C ALA A 311 15.34 -17.59 11.26
N ALA A 312 14.27 -17.84 10.50
CA ALA A 312 13.20 -18.74 10.90
C ALA A 312 13.68 -20.19 11.07
N ASN A 313 13.25 -20.86 12.14
CA ASN A 313 13.51 -22.30 12.34
C ASN A 313 12.54 -23.19 11.54
N HIS A 314 12.35 -22.88 10.26
CA HIS A 314 11.58 -23.66 9.31
C HIS A 314 12.33 -23.70 7.98
N LYS A 315 12.61 -24.93 7.50
CA LYS A 315 13.50 -25.19 6.35
C LYS A 315 13.23 -24.29 5.15
N TRP A 316 11.97 -24.20 4.72
CA TRP A 316 11.63 -23.47 3.51
C TRP A 316 11.55 -21.96 3.74
N MET A 317 11.17 -21.49 4.93
CA MET A 317 11.22 -20.06 5.23
C MET A 317 12.66 -19.57 5.25
N SER A 318 13.54 -20.24 6.00
CA SER A 318 14.95 -19.86 6.07
C SER A 318 15.60 -19.87 4.69
N LYS A 319 15.37 -20.93 3.88
CA LYS A 319 15.87 -21.01 2.50
C LYS A 319 15.41 -19.82 1.65
N ARG A 320 14.13 -19.43 1.75
CA ARG A 320 13.59 -18.26 1.02
C ARG A 320 14.19 -16.95 1.50
N GLY A 321 14.31 -16.75 2.81
CA GLY A 321 14.94 -15.56 3.36
C GLY A 321 16.39 -15.39 2.90
N PHE A 322 17.17 -16.48 2.85
CA PHE A 322 18.51 -16.47 2.26
C PHE A 322 18.48 -16.10 0.77
N GLN A 323 17.55 -16.69 0.00
CA GLN A 323 17.42 -16.38 -1.43
C GLN A 323 17.06 -14.90 -1.67
N TRP A 324 16.12 -14.35 -0.90
CA TRP A 324 15.72 -12.94 -0.99
C TRP A 324 16.87 -12.00 -0.64
N GLN A 325 17.63 -12.32 0.41
CA GLN A 325 18.83 -11.56 0.76
C GLN A 325 19.88 -11.61 -0.35
N ASN A 326 20.03 -12.73 -1.05
CA ASN A 326 20.91 -12.84 -2.21
C ASN A 326 20.42 -12.00 -3.38
N TYR A 327 19.12 -12.02 -3.70
CA TYR A 327 18.56 -11.16 -4.75
C TYR A 327 18.84 -9.68 -4.49
N VAL A 328 18.72 -9.24 -3.23
CA VAL A 328 19.07 -7.86 -2.83
C VAL A 328 20.57 -7.60 -3.03
N LYS A 329 21.43 -8.52 -2.59
CA LYS A 329 22.89 -8.39 -2.69
C LYS A 329 23.39 -8.35 -4.16
N GLU A 330 22.76 -9.13 -5.04
CA GLU A 330 23.12 -9.25 -6.45
C GLU A 330 22.46 -8.16 -7.32
N GLY A 331 21.57 -7.35 -6.76
CA GLY A 331 20.85 -6.30 -7.47
C GLY A 331 19.72 -6.81 -8.37
N ALA A 332 19.33 -8.09 -8.23
CA ALA A 332 18.10 -8.61 -8.82
C ALA A 332 16.88 -7.99 -8.13
N TRP A 333 16.95 -7.75 -6.81
CA TRP A 333 15.97 -6.98 -6.06
C TRP A 333 16.58 -5.68 -5.57
N SER A 334 15.78 -4.62 -5.55
CA SER A 334 16.17 -3.35 -4.92
C SER A 334 14.97 -2.70 -4.26
N TYR A 335 15.19 -2.15 -3.07
CA TYR A 335 14.21 -1.32 -2.37
C TYR A 335 14.50 0.14 -2.68
N HIS A 336 13.45 0.89 -2.99
CA HIS A 336 13.47 2.33 -3.21
C HIS A 336 12.37 2.95 -2.34
N ASP A 337 12.67 4.11 -1.77
CA ASP A 337 11.66 5.03 -1.29
C ASP A 337 11.79 6.35 -2.07
N HIS A 338 10.78 7.19 -1.91
CA HIS A 338 10.73 8.52 -2.50
C HIS A 338 9.69 9.35 -1.74
N PRO A 339 9.97 10.62 -1.38
CA PRO A 339 9.03 11.45 -0.61
C PRO A 339 7.62 11.50 -1.22
N PHE A 340 7.52 11.44 -2.55
CA PHE A 340 6.24 11.41 -3.27
C PHE A 340 5.27 10.30 -2.81
N TRP A 341 5.77 9.13 -2.42
CA TRP A 341 4.91 8.03 -1.94
C TRP A 341 4.20 8.38 -0.64
N THR A 342 4.83 9.20 0.19
CA THR A 342 4.32 9.71 1.48
C THR A 342 3.80 11.14 1.40
N GLN A 343 3.73 11.76 0.22
CA GLN A 343 3.09 13.06 0.01
C GLN A 343 1.59 12.91 -0.30
N PRO A 344 0.78 13.98 -0.22
CA PRO A 344 -0.66 13.90 -0.45
C PRO A 344 -1.06 13.96 -1.94
N HIS A 345 -0.09 14.04 -2.85
CA HIS A 345 -0.32 14.14 -4.29
C HIS A 345 -1.10 12.94 -4.85
N GLU A 346 -1.97 13.23 -5.80
CA GLU A 346 -2.54 12.22 -6.70
C GLU A 346 -1.46 11.77 -7.69
N PHE A 347 -1.52 10.52 -8.17
CA PHE A 347 -0.46 10.03 -9.05
C PHE A 347 -0.43 10.72 -10.41
N CYS A 348 -1.55 11.28 -10.88
CA CYS A 348 -1.56 12.11 -12.10
C CYS A 348 -0.66 13.35 -12.01
N ASP A 349 -0.33 13.80 -10.80
CA ASP A 349 0.53 14.96 -10.59
C ASP A 349 2.03 14.59 -10.56
N MET A 350 2.38 13.29 -10.53
CA MET A 350 3.77 12.81 -10.38
C MET A 350 4.71 13.33 -11.47
N ALA A 351 4.25 13.44 -12.72
CA ALA A 351 5.10 13.94 -13.80
C ALA A 351 5.53 15.40 -13.61
N ALA A 352 4.75 16.19 -12.85
CA ALA A 352 5.07 17.58 -12.54
C ALA A 352 5.79 17.72 -11.20
N ASP A 353 5.31 17.03 -10.16
CA ASP A 353 5.75 17.21 -8.78
C ASP A 353 6.92 16.26 -8.39
N ALA A 354 7.15 15.17 -9.13
CA ALA A 354 8.27 14.24 -8.95
C ALA A 354 8.74 13.66 -10.30
N PRO A 355 9.24 14.50 -11.22
CA PRO A 355 9.58 14.11 -12.59
C PRO A 355 10.66 13.03 -12.65
N ASP A 356 11.58 12.99 -11.68
CA ASP A 356 12.64 11.99 -11.57
C ASP A 356 12.06 10.60 -11.22
N LEU A 357 11.09 10.53 -10.30
CA LEU A 357 10.36 9.30 -9.99
C LEU A 357 9.54 8.84 -11.19
N TYR A 358 8.82 9.76 -11.86
CA TYR A 358 8.04 9.42 -13.05
C TYR A 358 8.94 8.85 -14.15
N ALA A 359 10.08 9.48 -14.44
CA ALA A 359 11.06 8.99 -15.40
C ALA A 359 11.64 7.62 -15.01
N ARG A 360 11.85 7.36 -13.71
CA ARG A 360 12.30 6.05 -13.21
C ARG A 360 11.24 4.97 -13.41
N LEU A 361 9.96 5.28 -13.23
CA LEU A 361 8.85 4.36 -13.46
C LEU A 361 8.62 4.07 -14.95
N GLN A 362 8.93 5.02 -15.83
CA GLN A 362 8.87 4.81 -17.29
C GLN A 362 9.83 3.73 -17.81
N GLN A 363 10.83 3.35 -17.01
CA GLN A 363 11.78 2.27 -17.34
C GLN A 363 11.29 0.89 -16.90
N ALA A 364 10.13 0.78 -16.24
CA ALA A 364 9.56 -0.51 -15.85
C ALA A 364 8.83 -1.14 -17.05
N ASP A 365 8.89 -2.46 -17.18
CA ASP A 365 8.07 -3.20 -18.14
C ASP A 365 6.66 -3.46 -17.61
N LEU A 366 6.52 -3.48 -16.28
CA LEU A 366 5.26 -3.64 -15.55
C LEU A 366 5.36 -3.02 -14.15
N ILE A 367 4.33 -2.31 -13.72
CA ILE A 367 4.20 -1.78 -12.35
C ILE A 367 3.00 -2.39 -11.66
N LEU A 368 3.20 -3.03 -10.50
CA LEU A 368 2.15 -3.56 -9.64
C LEU A 368 1.91 -2.59 -8.48
N PHE A 369 0.70 -2.04 -8.39
CA PHE A 369 0.27 -1.17 -7.28
C PHE A 369 -0.55 -1.98 -6.28
N LYS A 370 -0.04 -2.16 -5.06
CA LYS A 370 -0.72 -2.92 -4.00
C LYS A 370 -1.70 -2.03 -3.23
N GLY A 371 -2.85 -2.59 -2.87
CA GLY A 371 -3.69 -2.02 -1.81
C GLY A 371 -4.58 -0.85 -2.19
N ASP A 372 -5.35 -0.39 -1.21
CA ASP A 372 -6.43 0.58 -1.39
C ASP A 372 -5.94 2.01 -1.54
N LEU A 373 -4.92 2.42 -0.76
CA LEU A 373 -4.37 3.78 -0.84
C LEU A 373 -3.74 4.06 -2.21
N ASN A 374 -2.97 3.10 -2.75
CA ASN A 374 -2.42 3.25 -4.09
C ASN A 374 -3.53 3.36 -5.15
N TYR A 375 -4.63 2.60 -5.05
CA TYR A 375 -5.77 2.74 -5.96
C TYR A 375 -6.45 4.12 -5.83
N ARG A 376 -6.62 4.62 -4.61
CA ARG A 376 -7.14 5.97 -4.36
C ARG A 376 -6.25 7.02 -4.99
N LYS A 377 -4.92 6.93 -4.83
CA LYS A 377 -3.97 7.86 -5.48
C LYS A 377 -3.94 7.74 -7.00
N LEU A 378 -4.08 6.53 -7.56
CA LEU A 378 -4.21 6.28 -9.00
C LEU A 378 -5.46 6.97 -9.58
N THR A 379 -6.58 6.93 -8.85
CA THR A 379 -7.89 7.45 -9.30
C THR A 379 -8.21 8.85 -8.76
N GLY A 380 -7.27 9.47 -8.04
CA GLY A 380 -7.40 10.79 -7.43
C GLY A 380 -8.36 10.87 -6.23
N ASP A 381 -8.81 9.75 -5.68
CA ASP A 381 -9.79 9.67 -4.59
C ASP A 381 -11.07 10.48 -4.91
N ARG A 382 -11.56 10.36 -6.14
CA ARG A 382 -12.70 11.12 -6.67
C ARG A 382 -13.99 10.30 -6.74
N ALA A 383 -15.13 11.00 -6.71
CA ALA A 383 -16.46 10.42 -6.86
C ALA A 383 -16.78 10.04 -8.33
N TRP A 384 -15.97 9.16 -8.91
CA TRP A 384 -16.20 8.63 -10.26
C TRP A 384 -17.45 7.74 -10.33
N GLU A 385 -18.19 7.84 -11.42
CA GLU A 385 -19.19 6.83 -11.78
C GLU A 385 -18.52 5.47 -12.00
N HIS A 386 -19.18 4.40 -11.57
CA HIS A 386 -18.58 3.06 -11.54
C HIS A 386 -18.16 2.52 -12.91
N THR A 387 -18.80 2.98 -13.98
CA THR A 387 -18.54 2.55 -15.36
C THR A 387 -17.46 3.37 -16.07
N VAL A 388 -16.92 4.42 -15.43
CA VAL A 388 -15.82 5.20 -16.01
C VAL A 388 -14.63 4.29 -16.28
N ALA A 389 -14.02 4.38 -17.46
CA ALA A 389 -12.88 3.55 -17.80
C ALA A 389 -11.69 3.83 -16.86
N PHE A 390 -10.95 2.78 -16.48
CA PHE A 390 -9.78 2.94 -15.62
C PHE A 390 -8.75 3.91 -16.20
N SER A 391 -8.52 3.86 -17.52
CA SER A 391 -7.67 4.80 -18.25
C SER A 391 -8.07 6.27 -18.08
N THR A 392 -9.37 6.56 -17.99
CA THR A 392 -9.89 7.92 -17.76
C THR A 392 -9.65 8.36 -16.32
N ALA A 393 -9.89 7.45 -15.36
CA ALA A 393 -9.69 7.74 -13.94
C ALA A 393 -8.21 7.93 -13.56
N LEU A 394 -7.28 7.36 -14.33
CA LEU A 394 -5.84 7.58 -14.19
C LEU A 394 -5.39 9.01 -14.54
N ARG A 395 -6.24 9.78 -15.24
CA ARG A 395 -6.01 11.20 -15.55
C ARG A 395 -4.63 11.49 -16.17
N GLY A 396 -4.18 10.61 -17.07
CA GLY A 396 -2.89 10.74 -17.75
C GLY A 396 -1.71 10.06 -17.04
N PHE A 397 -1.90 9.53 -15.83
CA PHE A 397 -0.87 8.70 -15.18
C PHE A 397 -0.74 7.36 -15.90
N GLY A 398 0.36 7.17 -16.61
CA GLY A 398 0.67 5.93 -17.31
C GLY A 398 2.14 5.85 -17.69
N PRO A 399 3.06 5.83 -16.70
CA PRO A 399 4.49 5.80 -17.00
C PRO A 399 4.90 4.52 -17.72
N ALA A 400 4.26 3.39 -17.41
CA ALA A 400 4.49 2.07 -17.99
C ALA A 400 3.18 1.24 -17.90
N PRO A 401 3.10 0.04 -18.50
CA PRO A 401 2.03 -0.89 -18.19
C PRO A 401 1.90 -1.09 -16.68
N LEU A 402 0.69 -0.98 -16.15
CA LEU A 402 0.45 -1.03 -14.71
C LEU A 402 -0.76 -1.90 -14.38
N CYS A 403 -0.75 -2.48 -13.19
CA CYS A 403 -1.86 -3.23 -12.63
C CYS A 403 -2.06 -2.83 -11.18
N SER A 404 -3.30 -2.53 -10.79
CA SER A 404 -3.65 -2.41 -9.37
C SER A 404 -4.17 -3.73 -8.83
N LEU A 405 -3.59 -4.19 -7.72
CA LEU A 405 -4.00 -5.34 -6.94
C LEU A 405 -4.64 -4.82 -5.65
N ARG A 406 -5.96 -4.65 -5.66
CA ARG A 406 -6.65 -3.88 -4.64
C ARG A 406 -7.83 -4.63 -4.05
N THR A 407 -7.79 -4.83 -2.74
CA THR A 407 -8.99 -5.12 -1.94
C THR A 407 -9.71 -3.81 -1.60
N LEU A 408 -11.03 -3.74 -1.80
CA LEU A 408 -11.81 -2.51 -1.71
C LEU A 408 -12.03 -2.06 -0.25
N LYS A 409 -11.45 -0.91 0.12
CA LYS A 409 -11.58 -0.30 1.46
C LYS A 409 -11.99 1.19 1.40
N ALA A 410 -12.47 1.69 0.25
CA ALA A 410 -12.85 3.08 0.04
C ALA A 410 -13.97 3.25 -1.00
N ASN A 411 -14.75 4.33 -0.91
CA ASN A 411 -15.86 4.65 -1.81
C ASN A 411 -15.43 5.15 -3.21
N VAL A 412 -14.44 4.52 -3.82
CA VAL A 412 -14.02 4.75 -5.21
C VAL A 412 -13.84 3.39 -5.90
N GLN A 413 -14.49 3.17 -7.03
CA GLN A 413 -14.31 2.00 -7.88
C GLN A 413 -14.77 2.35 -9.29
N VAL A 414 -13.91 2.11 -10.28
CA VAL A 414 -14.15 2.41 -11.71
C VAL A 414 -13.99 1.16 -12.58
N GLY A 415 -14.36 1.23 -13.85
CA GLY A 415 -14.21 0.16 -14.83
C GLY A 415 -15.09 -1.06 -14.57
N LEU A 416 -16.21 -0.90 -13.86
CA LEU A 416 -17.22 -1.93 -13.72
C LEU A 416 -18.14 -1.99 -14.96
N GLN A 417 -18.77 -3.14 -15.15
CA GLN A 417 -19.81 -3.28 -16.16
C GLN A 417 -21.07 -2.48 -15.75
N PRO A 418 -21.85 -1.94 -16.71
CA PRO A 418 -23.11 -1.26 -16.41
C PRO A 418 -24.03 -2.13 -15.53
N GLY A 419 -24.56 -1.58 -14.44
CA GLY A 419 -25.44 -2.28 -13.50
C GLY A 419 -24.73 -3.15 -12.45
N GLN A 420 -23.41 -3.36 -12.56
CA GLN A 420 -22.66 -4.21 -11.61
C GLN A 420 -22.56 -3.55 -10.23
N GLY A 421 -22.27 -2.25 -10.17
CA GLY A 421 -22.14 -1.51 -8.90
C GLY A 421 -23.47 -1.42 -8.15
N GLU A 422 -24.57 -1.17 -8.87
CA GLU A 422 -25.93 -1.08 -8.33
C GLU A 422 -26.39 -2.42 -7.76
N LYS A 423 -26.10 -3.52 -8.48
CA LYS A 423 -26.40 -4.88 -8.01
C LYS A 423 -25.61 -5.22 -6.74
N LEU A 424 -24.35 -4.80 -6.64
CA LEU A 424 -23.56 -4.98 -5.42
C LEU A 424 -24.13 -4.16 -4.27
N ALA A 425 -24.42 -2.88 -4.50
CA ALA A 425 -25.02 -2.00 -3.50
C ALA A 425 -26.37 -2.52 -2.96
N SER A 426 -27.20 -3.12 -3.81
CA SER A 426 -28.47 -3.73 -3.37
C SER A 426 -28.30 -4.95 -2.47
N LYS A 427 -27.18 -5.68 -2.59
CA LYS A 427 -26.91 -6.92 -1.86
C LYS A 427 -26.10 -6.68 -0.59
N ASP A 428 -25.14 -5.76 -0.68
CA ASP A 428 -24.21 -5.40 0.38
C ASP A 428 -23.92 -3.90 0.27
N PRO A 429 -24.62 -3.05 1.05
CA PRO A 429 -24.40 -1.60 1.02
C PRO A 429 -22.96 -1.16 1.37
N THR A 430 -22.16 -2.06 1.97
CA THR A 430 -20.79 -1.79 2.42
C THR A 430 -19.72 -2.39 1.50
N TRP A 431 -20.11 -2.92 0.34
CA TRP A 431 -19.24 -3.70 -0.56
C TRP A 431 -17.92 -3.01 -0.95
N MET A 432 -17.90 -1.68 -1.03
CA MET A 432 -16.68 -0.91 -1.37
C MET A 432 -15.72 -0.71 -0.19
N THR A 433 -16.17 -0.94 1.04
CA THR A 433 -15.48 -0.46 2.25
C THR A 433 -15.23 -1.55 3.28
N ASN A 434 -15.78 -2.74 3.09
CA ASN A 434 -15.68 -3.85 4.02
C ASN A 434 -14.51 -4.81 3.71
N GLY A 435 -13.71 -4.50 2.68
CA GLY A 435 -12.58 -5.34 2.27
C GLY A 435 -12.97 -6.69 1.69
N LYS A 436 -14.25 -6.96 1.40
CA LYS A 436 -14.73 -8.26 0.91
C LYS A 436 -14.45 -8.49 -0.55
N TYR A 437 -14.48 -7.44 -1.35
CA TYR A 437 -14.31 -7.47 -2.79
C TYR A 437 -12.93 -6.97 -3.19
N ALA A 438 -12.47 -7.38 -4.37
CA ALA A 438 -11.18 -6.98 -4.90
C ALA A 438 -11.21 -6.76 -6.41
N VAL A 439 -10.17 -6.12 -6.93
CA VAL A 439 -9.91 -5.96 -8.36
C VAL A 439 -8.44 -6.25 -8.68
N ILE A 440 -8.24 -6.89 -9.83
CA ILE A 440 -6.98 -6.94 -10.56
C ILE A 440 -7.24 -6.13 -11.82
N GLN A 441 -6.85 -4.85 -11.80
CA GLN A 441 -7.25 -3.90 -12.85
C GLN A 441 -6.02 -3.37 -13.58
N PHE A 442 -5.92 -3.66 -14.87
CA PHE A 442 -4.75 -3.39 -15.69
C PHE A 442 -4.96 -2.21 -16.63
N TYR A 443 -3.90 -1.47 -16.89
CA TYR A 443 -3.84 -0.43 -17.91
C TYR A 443 -2.48 -0.48 -18.61
N ARG A 444 -2.51 -0.33 -19.94
CA ARG A 444 -1.31 -0.16 -20.76
C ARG A 444 -1.38 1.21 -21.44
N PRO A 445 -0.40 2.10 -21.24
CA PRO A 445 -0.30 3.33 -22.02
C PRO A 445 -0.10 2.99 -23.49
N LEU A 446 -0.71 3.81 -24.37
CA LEU A 446 -0.66 3.65 -25.82
C LEU A 446 0.74 3.88 -26.40
#